data_AF-A0A967CKR2-F1
#
_entry.id   AF-A0A967CKR2-F1
#
_cell.length_a   1.000
_cell.length_b   1.000
_cell.length_c   1.000
_cell.angle_alpha   90.00
_cell.angle_beta   90.00
_cell.angle_gamma   90.00
#
_symmetry.space_group_name_H-M   'P 1'
#
loop_
_entity.id
_entity.type
_entity.pdbx_description
1 polymer ?
#
loop_
_entity_poly.entity_id
_entity_poly.type
_entity_poly.pdbx_seq_one_letter_code
_entity_poly.pdbx_strand_id
1 'polypeptide(L)'
;MDAVSEQILMATTRSYTPTKSRWITEADGNVRRVQVPIQLKKWWTRIPNGKLHLCVFVKGKPLELEPGKTAIEIEGIAELIPTLKLVHQSIELGDFDDLF
;
A
#
# COMPACT_ATOMS: atom_id res chain seq x y z
N MET A 1 11.57 -0.51 -2.37
CA MET A 1 10.34 0.24 -2.10
C MET A 1 9.47 -0.67 -1.27
N ASP A 2 9.06 -0.22 -0.08
CA ASP A 2 8.12 -0.93 0.77
C ASP A 2 6.68 -0.70 0.29
N ALA A 3 5.73 -1.45 0.86
CA ALA A 3 4.33 -1.42 0.44
C ALA A 3 3.63 -0.08 0.76
N VAL A 4 4.01 0.62 1.83
CA VAL A 4 3.41 1.91 2.19
C VAL A 4 3.87 2.99 1.20
N SER A 5 5.15 2.98 0.83
CA SER A 5 5.69 3.85 -0.23
C SER A 5 4.95 3.66 -1.57
N GLU A 6 4.62 2.42 -1.95
CA GLU A 6 3.83 2.14 -3.15
C GLU A 6 2.43 2.76 -3.06
N GLN A 7 1.78 2.69 -1.89
CA GLN A 7 0.47 3.32 -1.68
C GLN A 7 0.54 4.85 -1.79
N ILE A 8 1.60 5.49 -1.28
CA ILE A 8 1.81 6.94 -1.44
C ILE A 8 1.96 7.31 -2.92
N LEU A 9 2.71 6.53 -3.70
CA LEU A 9 2.84 6.76 -5.14
C LEU A 9 1.51 6.57 -5.87
N MET A 10 0.75 5.53 -5.53
CA MET A 10 -0.58 5.29 -6.09
C MET A 10 -1.58 6.41 -5.78
N ALA A 11 -1.45 7.06 -4.61
CA ALA A 11 -2.34 8.13 -4.20
C ALA A 11 -1.93 9.51 -4.76
N THR A 12 -0.64 9.75 -5.00
CA THR A 12 -0.12 11.03 -5.52
C THR A 12 -0.02 11.08 -7.04
N THR A 13 0.32 9.96 -7.68
CA THR A 13 0.65 9.91 -9.11
C THR A 13 -0.42 9.15 -9.88
N ARG A 14 -1.25 9.90 -10.63
CA ARG A 14 -2.37 9.36 -11.40
C ARG A 14 -1.98 8.26 -12.40
N SER A 15 -0.78 8.37 -12.99
CA SER A 15 -0.26 7.44 -14.00
C SER A 15 0.68 6.38 -13.44
N TYR A 16 0.76 6.23 -12.11
CA TYR A 16 1.64 5.23 -11.52
C TYR A 16 1.17 3.82 -11.87
N THR A 17 2.05 3.08 -12.54
CA THR A 17 1.83 1.67 -12.90
C THR A 17 2.90 0.84 -12.19
N PRO A 18 2.54 0.14 -11.09
CA PRO A 18 3.51 -0.68 -10.38
C PRO A 18 3.94 -1.85 -11.26
N THR A 19 5.22 -2.23 -11.17
CA THR A 19 5.79 -3.33 -11.95
C THR A 19 6.54 -4.30 -11.05
N LYS A 20 6.50 -5.59 -11.39
CA LYS A 20 7.28 -6.63 -10.71
C LYS A 20 8.19 -7.35 -11.70
N SER A 21 9.38 -7.70 -11.24
CA SER A 21 10.28 -8.55 -12.01
C SER A 21 9.72 -9.97 -12.16
N ARG A 22 9.70 -10.47 -13.40
CA ARG A 22 9.37 -11.86 -13.73
C ARG A 22 10.47 -12.43 -14.63
N TRP A 23 10.84 -13.67 -14.39
CA TRP A 23 11.66 -14.43 -15.34
C TRP A 23 10.75 -15.02 -16.42
N ILE A 24 11.09 -14.78 -17.68
CA ILE A 24 10.37 -15.32 -18.83
C ILE A 24 11.36 -16.16 -19.64
N THR A 25 10.95 -17.36 -19.99
CA THR A 25 11.65 -18.23 -20.95
C THR A 25 11.14 -17.92 -22.34
N GLU A 26 12.04 -17.56 -23.24
CA GLU A 26 11.76 -17.27 -24.63
C GLU A 26 11.74 -18.56 -25.46
N ALA A 27 11.23 -18.48 -26.69
CA ALA A 27 11.01 -19.65 -27.54
C ALA A 27 12.31 -20.36 -27.94
N ASP A 28 13.45 -19.67 -27.88
CA ASP A 28 14.80 -20.18 -28.12
C ASP A 28 15.44 -20.84 -26.87
N GLY A 29 14.74 -20.85 -25.73
CA GLY A 29 15.20 -21.38 -24.45
C GLY A 29 15.97 -20.38 -23.59
N ASN A 30 16.18 -19.13 -24.04
CA ASN A 30 16.82 -18.10 -23.23
C ASN A 30 15.88 -17.64 -22.11
N VAL A 31 16.44 -17.39 -20.93
CA VAL A 31 15.69 -16.83 -19.79
C VAL A 31 16.15 -15.41 -19.55
N ARG A 32 15.22 -14.47 -19.56
CA ARG A 32 15.51 -13.07 -19.18
C ARG A 32 14.56 -12.56 -18.12
N ARG A 33 15.05 -11.58 -17.38
CA ARG A 33 14.28 -10.86 -16.36
C ARG A 33 13.61 -9.66 -17.00
N VAL A 34 12.29 -9.57 -16.89
CA VAL A 34 11.50 -8.45 -17.42
C VAL A 34 10.68 -7.79 -16.32
N GLN A 35 10.37 -6.51 -16.47
CA GLN A 35 9.40 -5.82 -15.61
C GLN A 35 8.01 -6.00 -16.22
N VAL A 36 7.09 -6.60 -15.46
CA VAL A 36 5.69 -6.79 -15.87
C VAL A 36 4.82 -5.88 -15.01
N PRO A 37 3.86 -5.13 -15.59
CA PRO A 37 2.90 -4.38 -14.80
C PRO A 37 2.09 -5.31 -13.90
N ILE A 38 1.84 -4.86 -12.68
CA ILE A 38 0.98 -5.53 -11.71
C ILE A 38 -0.15 -4.60 -11.31
N GLN A 39 -1.25 -5.18 -10.83
CA GLN A 39 -2.31 -4.42 -10.18
C GLN A 39 -2.14 -4.52 -8.66
N LEU A 40 -1.88 -3.39 -8.02
CA LEU A 40 -1.88 -3.30 -6.56
C LEU A 40 -3.27 -2.90 -6.07
N LYS A 41 -3.71 -3.53 -4.97
CA LYS A 41 -4.94 -3.14 -4.28
C LYS A 41 -4.67 -1.81 -3.57
N LYS A 42 -5.56 -0.83 -3.77
CA LYS A 42 -5.58 0.39 -2.96
C LYS A 42 -5.98 0.06 -1.53
N TRP A 43 -5.26 0.62 -0.58
CA TRP A 43 -5.53 0.43 0.85
C TRP A 43 -6.61 1.35 1.38
N TRP A 44 -7.04 2.33 0.60
CA TRP A 44 -8.14 3.22 0.94
C TRP A 44 -9.35 2.96 0.06
N THR A 45 -10.53 3.07 0.66
CA THR A 45 -11.81 3.03 -0.05
C THR A 45 -12.70 4.15 0.45
N ARG A 46 -13.52 4.71 -0.46
CA ARG A 46 -14.57 5.64 -0.06
C ARG A 46 -15.73 4.87 0.52
N ILE A 47 -16.21 5.34 1.66
CA ILE A 47 -17.36 4.76 2.36
C ILE A 47 -18.62 5.63 2.13
N PRO A 48 -19.83 5.09 2.36
CA PRO A 48 -21.08 5.78 1.99
C PRO A 48 -21.30 7.15 2.65
N ASN A 49 -20.69 7.40 3.81
CA ASN A 49 -20.74 8.69 4.50
C ASN A 49 -19.87 9.78 3.82
N GLY A 50 -19.17 9.46 2.72
CA GLY A 50 -18.32 10.38 1.97
C GLY A 50 -16.85 10.37 2.39
N LYS A 51 -16.52 9.76 3.54
CA LYS A 51 -15.17 9.63 4.10
C LYS A 51 -14.39 8.47 3.47
N LEU A 52 -13.15 8.29 3.91
CA LEU A 52 -12.27 7.19 3.49
C LEU A 52 -11.99 6.25 4.66
N HIS A 53 -12.02 4.95 4.41
CA HIS A 53 -11.39 3.95 5.27
C HIS A 53 -10.02 3.61 4.71
N LEU A 54 -8.97 3.75 5.51
CA LEU A 54 -7.60 3.35 5.19
C LEU A 54 -7.23 2.10 6.01
N CYS A 55 -6.98 0.98 5.32
CA CYS A 55 -6.48 -0.27 5.91
C CYS A 55 -5.00 -0.45 5.57
N VAL A 56 -4.11 -0.20 6.53
CA VAL A 56 -2.66 -0.33 6.32
C VAL A 56 -2.25 -1.79 6.50
N PHE A 57 -1.38 -2.30 5.62
CA PHE A 57 -0.83 -3.66 5.76
C PHE A 57 0.67 -3.60 6.03
N VAL A 58 1.10 -4.24 7.12
CA VAL A 58 2.51 -4.37 7.50
C VAL A 58 2.85 -5.86 7.51
N LYS A 59 3.94 -6.25 6.85
CA LYS A 59 4.37 -7.66 6.73
C LYS A 59 3.25 -8.61 6.25
N GLY A 60 2.29 -8.11 5.47
CA GLY A 60 1.16 -8.88 4.93
C GLY A 60 -0.06 -9.02 5.85
N LYS A 61 -0.03 -8.44 7.06
CA LYS A 61 -1.16 -8.40 8.00
C LYS A 61 -1.77 -7.00 8.06
N PRO A 62 -3.08 -6.86 8.22
CA PRO A 62 -3.69 -5.55 8.48
C PRO A 62 -3.22 -5.02 9.84
N LEU A 63 -2.88 -3.73 9.89
CA LEU A 63 -2.58 -3.01 11.11
C LEU A 63 -3.87 -2.87 11.93
N GLU A 64 -3.87 -3.43 13.13
CA GLU A 64 -4.98 -3.37 14.06
C GLU A 64 -4.60 -2.48 15.25
N LEU A 65 -5.11 -1.25 15.24
CA LEU A 65 -4.78 -0.25 16.27
C LEU A 65 -5.54 -0.51 17.58
N GLU A 66 -6.73 -1.11 17.47
CA GLU A 66 -7.56 -1.57 18.58
C GLU A 66 -8.21 -2.89 18.20
N PRO A 67 -8.56 -3.77 19.17
CA PRO A 67 -9.21 -5.05 18.91
C PRO A 67 -10.43 -4.93 17.97
N GLY A 68 -10.37 -5.59 16.81
CA GLY A 68 -11.39 -5.59 15.77
C GLY A 68 -11.38 -4.36 14.84
N LYS A 69 -10.48 -3.39 15.02
CA LYS A 69 -10.40 -2.16 14.21
C LYS A 69 -9.15 -2.15 13.33
N THR A 70 -9.35 -2.49 12.06
CA THR A 70 -8.30 -2.60 11.02
C THR A 70 -8.31 -1.45 10.01
N ALA A 71 -9.12 -0.41 10.26
CA ALA A 71 -9.28 0.72 9.36
C ALA A 71 -9.19 2.04 10.14
N ILE A 72 -8.44 2.99 9.59
CA ILE A 72 -8.39 4.38 10.02
C ILE A 72 -9.43 5.15 9.20
N GLU A 73 -10.41 5.77 9.85
CA GLU A 73 -11.34 6.69 9.18
C GLU A 73 -10.62 8.03 8.94
N ILE A 74 -10.72 8.52 7.71
CA ILE A 74 -10.11 9.76 7.23
C ILE A 74 -11.20 10.60 6.58
N GLU A 75 -11.24 11.90 6.83
CA GLU A 75 -12.36 12.75 6.40
C GLU A 75 -12.44 12.86 4.87
N GLY A 76 -11.30 12.81 4.19
CA GLY A 76 -11.29 12.81 2.73
C GLY A 76 -9.91 12.63 2.10
N ILE A 77 -9.88 12.78 0.78
CA ILE A 77 -8.66 12.54 -0.02
C ILE A 77 -7.50 13.50 0.32
N ALA A 78 -7.82 14.69 0.83
CA ALA A 78 -6.83 15.68 1.24
C ALA A 78 -5.96 15.19 2.41
N GLU A 79 -6.54 14.41 3.31
CA GLU A 79 -5.87 13.86 4.49
C GLU A 79 -5.19 12.51 4.22
N LEU A 80 -5.55 11.81 3.13
CA LEU A 80 -5.01 10.49 2.80
C LEU A 80 -3.47 10.48 2.73
N ILE A 81 -2.86 11.42 2.02
CA ILE A 81 -1.40 11.48 1.85
C ILE A 81 -0.71 11.81 3.18
N PRO A 82 -1.12 12.86 3.93
CA PRO A 82 -0.61 13.10 5.28
C PRO A 82 -0.69 11.87 6.19
N THR A 83 -1.83 11.18 6.24
CA THR A 83 -2.01 10.01 7.11
C THR A 83 -1.11 8.85 6.68
N LEU A 84 -0.99 8.56 5.38
CA LEU A 84 -0.07 7.53 4.88
C LEU A 84 1.39 7.82 5.25
N LYS A 85 1.83 9.08 5.16
CA LYS A 85 3.19 9.49 5.57
C LYS A 85 3.41 9.35 7.06
N LEU A 86 2.42 9.74 7.88
CA LEU A 86 2.50 9.59 9.33
C LEU A 86 2.62 8.11 9.72
N VAL A 87 1.79 7.25 9.15
CA VAL A 87 1.85 5.80 9.42
C VAL A 87 3.16 5.21 8.92
N HIS A 88 3.66 5.62 7.76
CA HIS A 88 4.96 5.18 7.24
C HIS A 88 6.09 5.52 8.22
N GLN A 89 6.13 6.76 8.72
CA GLN A 89 7.11 7.18 9.71
C GLN A 89 7.02 6.37 11.02
N SER A 90 5.82 6.15 11.55
CA SER A 90 5.64 5.33 12.75
C SER A 90 6.06 3.87 12.55
N ILE A 91 5.83 3.30 11.36
CA ILE A 91 6.35 1.97 11.02
C ILE A 91 7.88 1.96 11.00
N GLU A 92 8.53 2.99 10.43
CA GLU A 92 9.99 3.09 10.41
C GLU A 92 10.60 3.25 11.80
N LEU A 93 9.87 3.88 12.74
CA LEU A 93 10.27 4.02 14.14
C LEU A 93 10.01 2.76 14.99
N GLY A 94 9.26 1.80 14.47
CA GLY A 94 8.89 0.57 15.20
C GLY A 94 7.72 0.75 16.17
N ASP A 95 6.96 1.85 16.07
CA ASP A 95 5.84 2.18 16.98
C ASP A 95 4.75 1.09 17.00
N PHE A 96 4.69 0.24 15.96
CA PHE A 96 3.68 -0.81 15.81
C PHE A 96 4.24 -2.23 15.91
N ASP A 97 5.50 -2.42 16.32
CA ASP A 97 6.11 -3.76 16.34
C ASP A 97 5.39 -4.73 17.29
N ASP A 98 4.77 -4.23 18.36
CA ASP A 98 3.99 -5.03 19.31
C ASP A 98 2.59 -5.41 18.80
N LEU A 99 2.16 -4.87 17.65
CA LEU A 99 0.82 -5.10 17.09
C LEU A 99 0.75 -6.27 16.08
N PHE A 100 1.87 -6.96 15.79
CA PHE A 100 1.96 -7.95 14.70
C PHE A 100 2.57 -9.31 15.04
#